data_AF-A0AB40AVS5-F1
#
_entry.id   AF-A0AB40AVS5-F1
#
_cell.length_a   1.000
_cell.length_b   1.000
_cell.length_c   1.000
_cell.angle_alpha   90.00
_cell.angle_beta   90.00
_cell.angle_gamma   90.00
#
_symmetry.space_group_name_H-M   'P 1'
#
loop_
_entity.id
_entity.type
_entity.pdbx_description
1 polymer ?
#
loop_
_entity_poly.entity_id
_entity_poly.type
_entity_poly.pdbx_seq_one_letter_code
_entity_poly.pdbx_strand_id
1 'polypeptide(L)'
;MVLALSFAAFSPVASLCTRTNSCSLRSTPHSQEASLLRQAAEVADLSAGLTAPHPNFGCVIARGTDVVGHGFLYAQGTKCAELQAVEIARELSRGATAYLNLEPGDCYGDLTPVSSLVQAGISRVVVGIRHPLHHLRGKAIQALRSQGVQVDVVGEDLLGKAFEVHQLQEALKSCLVVNAPLLYWAAYCVPFSVLKFAMTLDGKIAASSGHASWVSSKVSRHRVFELRGRSDAIIVGGNTVRRDDPQLTARHGGGHVPARIVLSRTLDFPEERKLWNVFDAYTIVATQRGACKDMQKKLASKGVEVVEFDFLNPKDVMEYCYDRGYLSLLWECGGSLSAPAIKSGVIHKLFAFVAPKIIGGENAPSPVGELGNVEMTQAIDLIDVSYEQIGPDILVSGYIKPIPDLSPVIPSVDETSALDPTISPYETNIIFFYKTWDEYGVFSNFSPHPVQMPDENGDYIMWPSVEHYYQAHKFIPADAPLAGEFVQQIKIAKSPEEAARLGRKLQRQHPEMVREDWDTVKIDVMYSALKCKFSTYSNLKSLLCSTAGCILVEASPHDLFWGGGREGEGLNYLGRLLMKLRSEIMENTSTPV
;
A
#
# COMPACT_ATOMS: atom_id res chain seq x y z
N MET A 1 -11.65 -3.20 -39.65
CA MET A 1 -11.66 -1.83 -40.19
C MET A 1 -11.46 -0.90 -39.01
N VAL A 2 -10.21 -0.49 -38.81
CA VAL A 2 -9.71 0.17 -37.59
C VAL A 2 -10.12 1.65 -37.63
N LEU A 3 -10.95 2.10 -36.69
CA LEU A 3 -11.29 3.51 -36.53
C LEU A 3 -10.24 4.15 -35.63
N ALA A 4 -9.38 4.95 -36.24
CA ALA A 4 -8.44 5.83 -35.59
C ALA A 4 -9.22 6.86 -34.74
N LEU A 5 -9.07 6.78 -33.41
CA LEU A 5 -9.47 7.85 -32.50
C LEU A 5 -8.33 8.87 -32.48
N SER A 6 -8.48 9.91 -33.30
CA SER A 6 -7.67 11.12 -33.23
C SER A 6 -8.12 11.91 -31.99
N PHE A 7 -7.25 12.03 -30.99
CA PHE A 7 -7.46 12.96 -29.87
C PHE A 7 -6.31 13.94 -29.73
N ALA A 8 -6.73 15.16 -29.41
CA ALA A 8 -6.00 16.40 -29.53
C ALA A 8 -4.81 16.48 -28.56
N ALA A 9 -3.77 17.16 -29.06
CA ALA A 9 -2.54 17.46 -28.36
C ALA A 9 -2.79 18.11 -27.00
N PHE A 10 -2.08 17.61 -25.99
CA PHE A 10 -1.74 18.38 -24.80
C PHE A 10 -1.01 19.66 -25.25
N SER A 11 -1.66 20.80 -25.06
CA SER A 11 -1.01 22.10 -25.26
C SER A 11 -0.41 22.51 -23.90
N PRO A 12 0.91 22.74 -23.80
CA PRO A 12 1.47 23.35 -22.60
C PRO A 12 1.13 24.84 -22.61
N VAL A 13 0.64 25.34 -21.48
CA VAL A 13 0.39 26.77 -21.26
C VAL A 13 1.73 27.50 -21.31
N ALA A 14 1.98 28.22 -22.40
CA ALA A 14 3.09 29.16 -22.50
C ALA A 14 2.79 30.39 -21.64
N SER A 15 3.41 30.47 -20.47
CA SER A 15 3.51 31.71 -19.69
C SER A 15 4.48 32.66 -20.39
N LEU A 16 4.02 33.88 -20.69
CA LEU A 16 4.88 34.97 -21.18
C LEU A 16 5.85 35.40 -20.08
N CYS A 17 7.11 34.96 -20.18
CA CYS A 17 8.23 35.58 -19.47
C CYS A 17 9.13 36.29 -20.49
N THR A 18 9.23 37.60 -20.30
CA THR A 18 10.13 38.51 -21.01
C THR A 18 11.60 38.07 -20.86
N ARG A 19 12.31 38.12 -22.00
CA ARG A 19 13.73 37.78 -22.19
C ARG A 19 14.65 38.23 -21.05
N THR A 20 15.29 37.26 -20.38
CA THR A 20 16.63 37.41 -19.82
C THR A 20 17.41 36.09 -19.94
N ASN A 21 18.56 36.18 -20.60
CA ASN A 21 19.68 35.24 -20.77
C ASN A 21 19.52 33.75 -20.45
N SER A 22 19.66 32.96 -21.51
CA SER A 22 19.86 31.51 -21.56
C SER A 22 21.08 31.06 -20.73
N CYS A 23 20.83 30.26 -19.70
CA CYS A 23 21.81 29.36 -19.10
C CYS A 23 21.24 27.95 -19.19
N SER A 24 21.82 27.11 -20.05
CA SER A 24 21.38 25.72 -20.24
C SER A 24 21.70 24.89 -18.99
N LEU A 25 20.69 24.67 -18.14
CA LEU A 25 20.78 23.71 -17.04
C LEU A 25 20.94 22.30 -17.64
N ARG A 26 22.13 21.71 -17.50
CA ARG A 26 22.34 20.30 -17.85
C ARG A 26 21.53 19.44 -16.87
N SER A 27 20.55 18.68 -17.36
CA SER A 27 19.80 17.70 -16.57
C SER A 27 20.75 16.63 -16.03
N THR A 28 20.69 16.34 -14.73
CA THR A 28 21.45 15.23 -14.13
C THR A 28 20.88 13.87 -14.58
N PRO A 29 21.66 12.79 -14.54
CA PRO A 29 21.19 11.44 -14.92
C PRO A 29 19.91 11.02 -14.17
N HIS A 30 19.83 11.28 -12.86
CA HIS A 30 18.65 10.95 -12.06
C HIS A 30 17.40 11.78 -12.41
N SER A 31 17.56 13.02 -12.87
CA SER A 31 16.45 13.84 -13.35
C SER A 31 15.81 13.25 -14.61
N GLN A 32 16.64 12.69 -15.49
CA GLN A 32 16.18 12.00 -16.70
C GLN A 32 15.48 10.68 -16.36
N GLU A 33 16.05 9.88 -15.46
CA GLU A 33 15.44 8.63 -14.98
C GLU A 33 14.06 8.88 -14.36
N ALA A 34 13.95 9.89 -13.49
CA ALA A 34 12.68 10.27 -12.88
C ALA A 34 11.62 10.65 -13.93
N SER A 35 12.02 11.36 -14.99
CA SER A 35 11.10 11.75 -16.06
C SER A 35 10.61 10.55 -16.88
N LEU A 36 11.50 9.63 -17.25
CA LEU A 36 11.15 8.43 -18.02
C LEU A 36 10.31 7.45 -17.20
N LEU A 37 10.55 7.36 -15.90
CA LEU A 37 9.74 6.55 -14.99
C LEU A 37 8.35 7.16 -14.77
N ARG A 38 8.22 8.49 -14.63
CA ARG A 38 6.91 9.17 -14.65
C ARG A 38 6.16 8.88 -15.94
N GLN A 39 6.86 8.93 -17.09
CA GLN A 39 6.25 8.61 -18.37
C GLN A 39 5.78 7.14 -18.43
N ALA A 40 6.51 6.19 -17.84
CA ALA A 40 6.04 4.81 -17.72
C ALA A 40 4.76 4.71 -16.87
N ALA A 41 4.64 5.48 -15.78
CA ALA A 41 3.41 5.56 -14.99
C ALA A 41 2.25 6.23 -15.76
N GLU A 42 2.51 7.26 -16.54
CA GLU A 42 1.51 7.90 -17.43
C GLU A 42 1.02 6.92 -18.51
N VAL A 43 1.92 6.15 -19.11
CA VAL A 43 1.59 5.10 -20.07
C VAL A 43 0.76 3.99 -19.42
N ALA A 44 1.09 3.60 -18.18
CA ALA A 44 0.30 2.64 -17.41
C ALA A 44 -1.13 3.14 -17.12
N ASP A 45 -1.32 4.45 -16.97
CA ASP A 45 -2.62 5.04 -16.66
C ASP A 45 -3.62 4.97 -17.83
N LEU A 46 -3.14 4.77 -19.06
CA LEU A 46 -3.96 4.70 -20.27
C LEU A 46 -4.98 3.54 -20.25
N SER A 47 -4.71 2.51 -19.47
CA SER A 47 -5.57 1.34 -19.31
C SER A 47 -6.35 1.33 -18.00
N ALA A 48 -6.32 2.43 -17.24
CA ALA A 48 -7.06 2.51 -15.98
C ALA A 48 -8.55 2.25 -16.19
N GLY A 49 -9.08 1.31 -15.40
CA GLY A 49 -10.45 0.81 -15.52
C GLY A 49 -10.61 -0.38 -16.46
N LEU A 50 -9.62 -0.73 -17.29
CA LEU A 50 -9.71 -1.87 -18.22
C LEU A 50 -8.87 -3.08 -17.77
N THR A 51 -7.86 -2.83 -16.94
CA THR A 51 -6.89 -3.82 -16.48
C THR A 51 -7.37 -4.71 -15.36
N ALA A 52 -8.34 -4.28 -14.56
CA ALA A 52 -8.77 -4.98 -13.35
C ALA A 52 -9.10 -6.47 -13.64
N PRO A 53 -8.65 -7.41 -12.79
CA PRO A 53 -7.96 -7.22 -11.50
C PRO A 53 -6.42 -7.10 -11.60
N HIS A 54 -5.87 -6.86 -12.80
CA HIS A 54 -4.42 -6.73 -13.02
C HIS A 54 -3.93 -5.30 -12.72
N PRO A 55 -2.63 -5.11 -12.42
CA PRO A 55 -2.06 -3.78 -12.25
C PRO A 55 -2.20 -2.91 -13.49
N ASN A 56 -2.19 -1.59 -13.26
CA ASN A 56 -1.85 -0.65 -14.32
C ASN A 56 -0.34 -0.73 -14.55
N PHE A 57 0.04 -1.30 -15.68
CA PHE A 57 1.43 -1.59 -15.99
C PHE A 57 1.84 -0.91 -17.29
N GLY A 58 2.98 -0.21 -17.26
CA GLY A 58 3.55 0.54 -18.36
C GLY A 58 5.06 0.32 -18.46
N CYS A 59 5.52 0.18 -19.70
CA CYS A 59 6.92 0.03 -20.07
C CYS A 59 7.30 1.13 -21.06
N VAL A 60 8.43 1.79 -20.82
CA VAL A 60 9.04 2.76 -21.74
C VAL A 60 10.48 2.32 -22.02
N ILE A 61 10.88 2.23 -23.28
CA ILE A 61 12.26 1.94 -23.68
C ILE A 61 12.88 3.23 -24.22
N ALA A 62 14.03 3.60 -23.67
CA ALA A 62 14.72 4.83 -24.04
C ALA A 62 16.22 4.62 -24.31
N ARG A 63 16.75 5.44 -25.22
CA ARG A 63 18.20 5.62 -25.46
C ARG A 63 18.59 7.04 -25.06
N GLY A 64 19.28 7.18 -23.94
CA GLY A 64 19.46 8.50 -23.34
C GLY A 64 18.10 9.08 -22.95
N THR A 65 17.74 10.24 -23.52
CA THR A 65 16.44 10.87 -23.30
C THR A 65 15.37 10.50 -24.32
N ASP A 66 15.75 9.80 -25.40
CA ASP A 66 14.85 9.54 -26.52
C ASP A 66 14.07 8.26 -26.27
N VAL A 67 12.75 8.39 -26.12
CA VAL A 67 11.82 7.25 -26.03
C VAL A 67 11.68 6.63 -27.42
N VAL A 68 12.13 5.38 -27.53
CA VAL A 68 12.11 4.60 -28.78
C VAL A 68 11.01 3.55 -28.79
N GLY A 69 10.44 3.21 -27.64
CA GLY A 69 9.30 2.30 -27.53
C GLY A 69 8.50 2.53 -26.26
N HIS A 70 7.22 2.22 -26.30
CA HIS A 70 6.35 2.24 -25.11
C HIS A 70 5.27 1.19 -25.24
N GLY A 71 4.73 0.73 -24.13
CA GLY A 71 3.63 -0.23 -24.10
C GLY A 71 2.95 -0.22 -22.75
N PHE A 72 1.71 -0.69 -22.72
CA PHE A 72 0.94 -0.83 -21.49
C PHE A 72 0.11 -2.11 -21.52
N LEU A 73 -0.18 -2.65 -20.34
CA LEU A 73 -1.05 -3.82 -20.21
C LEU A 73 -2.50 -3.37 -20.38
N TYR A 74 -3.20 -3.86 -21.41
CA TYR A 74 -4.60 -3.48 -21.64
C TYR A 74 -5.57 -4.29 -20.77
N ALA A 75 -5.42 -5.61 -20.77
CA ALA A 75 -6.22 -6.56 -20.00
C ALA A 75 -5.49 -7.92 -19.87
N GLN A 76 -6.05 -8.83 -19.09
CA GLN A 76 -5.52 -10.20 -18.99
C GLN A 76 -5.43 -10.89 -20.35
N GLY A 77 -4.34 -11.60 -20.60
CA GLY A 77 -4.12 -12.35 -21.84
C GLY A 77 -3.85 -11.47 -23.07
N THR A 78 -3.83 -10.15 -22.91
CA THR A 78 -3.32 -9.25 -23.94
C THR A 78 -1.79 -9.26 -23.93
N LYS A 79 -1.20 -8.76 -25.02
CA LYS A 79 0.25 -8.66 -25.14
C LYS A 79 0.81 -7.81 -23.99
N CYS A 80 1.85 -8.28 -23.30
CA CYS A 80 2.46 -7.54 -22.20
C CYS A 80 3.07 -6.21 -22.67
N ALA A 81 3.19 -5.25 -21.75
CA ALA A 81 3.67 -3.90 -22.04
C ALA A 81 5.11 -3.89 -22.56
N GLU A 82 5.94 -4.77 -22.02
CA GLU A 82 7.35 -4.94 -22.34
C GLU A 82 7.53 -5.39 -23.78
N LEU A 83 6.79 -6.43 -24.18
CA LEU A 83 6.83 -6.92 -25.56
C LEU A 83 6.29 -5.87 -26.55
N GLN A 84 5.22 -5.15 -26.20
CA GLN A 84 4.73 -4.04 -27.02
C GLN A 84 5.81 -2.94 -27.20
N ALA A 85 6.47 -2.55 -26.11
CA ALA A 85 7.52 -1.54 -26.16
C ALA A 85 8.70 -2.00 -27.02
N VAL A 86 9.11 -3.27 -26.90
CA VAL A 86 10.15 -3.90 -27.73
C VAL A 86 9.76 -3.91 -29.21
N GLU A 87 8.53 -4.26 -29.56
CA GLU A 87 8.08 -4.30 -30.96
C GLU A 87 8.06 -2.92 -31.62
N ILE A 88 7.79 -1.87 -30.83
CA ILE A 88 7.85 -0.48 -31.29
C ILE A 88 9.31 -0.03 -31.45
N ALA A 89 10.17 -0.33 -30.48
CA ALA A 89 11.59 0.06 -30.50
C ALA A 89 12.43 -0.72 -31.53
N ARG A 90 12.10 -1.99 -31.81
CA ARG A 90 12.79 -2.86 -32.77
C ARG A 90 14.30 -2.91 -32.49
N GLU A 91 15.14 -2.69 -33.50
CA GLU A 91 16.60 -2.65 -33.37
C GLU A 91 17.12 -1.59 -32.39
N LEU A 92 16.31 -0.57 -32.07
CA LEU A 92 16.67 0.45 -31.09
C LEU A 92 16.59 -0.08 -29.65
N SER A 93 15.98 -1.24 -29.39
CA SER A 93 15.99 -1.88 -28.07
C SER A 93 17.37 -2.34 -27.62
N ARG A 94 18.25 -2.74 -28.56
CA ARG A 94 19.56 -3.30 -28.22
C ARG A 94 20.42 -2.26 -27.49
N GLY A 95 20.87 -2.56 -26.28
CA GLY A 95 21.66 -1.64 -25.43
C GLY A 95 20.88 -0.45 -24.88
N ALA A 96 19.55 -0.45 -24.98
CA ALA A 96 18.69 0.58 -24.40
C ALA A 96 18.34 0.27 -22.93
N THR A 97 17.73 1.24 -22.27
CA THR A 97 17.18 1.11 -20.91
C THR A 97 15.66 0.99 -20.97
N ALA A 98 15.08 0.00 -20.29
CA ALA A 98 13.64 -0.08 -20.07
C ALA A 98 13.27 0.53 -18.71
N TYR A 99 12.19 1.30 -18.65
CA TYR A 99 11.63 1.92 -17.45
C TYR A 99 10.25 1.33 -17.22
N LEU A 100 10.05 0.73 -16.05
CA LEU A 100 8.83 0.01 -15.67
C LEU A 100 8.25 0.70 -14.45
N ASN A 101 6.97 1.08 -14.48
CA ASN A 101 6.33 1.70 -13.31
C ASN A 101 6.20 0.72 -12.12
N LEU A 102 6.15 -0.58 -12.40
CA LEU A 102 5.97 -1.69 -11.47
C LEU A 102 6.86 -2.86 -11.91
N GLU A 103 7.27 -3.73 -10.99
CA GLU A 103 7.92 -5.00 -11.32
C GLU A 103 6.98 -5.92 -12.13
N PRO A 104 7.43 -6.51 -13.26
CA PRO A 104 6.61 -7.45 -14.02
C PRO A 104 6.16 -8.65 -13.18
N GLY A 105 4.91 -9.08 -13.33
CA GLY A 105 4.39 -10.30 -12.71
C GLY A 105 4.31 -11.47 -13.69
N ASP A 106 4.63 -12.69 -13.26
CA ASP A 106 4.44 -13.93 -14.03
C ASP A 106 3.06 -14.53 -13.76
N CYS A 107 2.03 -14.05 -14.46
CA CYS A 107 0.72 -14.71 -14.38
C CYS A 107 0.82 -16.12 -14.96
N TYR A 108 0.64 -17.15 -14.12
CA TYR A 108 0.67 -18.57 -14.53
C TYR A 108 1.97 -19.02 -15.23
N GLY A 109 3.11 -18.41 -14.88
CA GLY A 109 4.41 -18.77 -15.48
C GLY A 109 4.63 -18.23 -16.88
N ASP A 110 3.88 -17.18 -17.29
CA ASP A 110 4.20 -16.43 -18.51
C ASP A 110 5.54 -15.69 -18.36
N LEU A 111 6.56 -16.19 -19.06
CA LEU A 111 7.91 -15.61 -19.09
C LEU A 111 8.09 -14.57 -20.21
N THR A 112 7.05 -14.26 -20.98
CA THR A 112 7.10 -13.31 -22.10
C THR A 112 7.60 -11.92 -21.68
N PRO A 113 7.16 -11.33 -20.54
CA PRO A 113 7.66 -10.03 -20.10
C PRO A 113 9.19 -9.98 -19.98
N VAL A 114 9.78 -10.90 -19.21
CA VAL A 114 11.22 -10.99 -18.99
C VAL A 114 11.96 -11.38 -20.26
N SER A 115 11.52 -12.44 -20.95
CA SER A 115 12.22 -12.98 -22.12
C SER A 115 12.24 -11.99 -23.29
N SER A 116 11.19 -11.18 -23.48
CA SER A 116 11.12 -10.16 -24.52
C SER A 116 12.21 -9.09 -24.35
N LEU A 117 12.43 -8.59 -23.14
CA LEU A 117 13.49 -7.61 -22.84
C LEU A 117 14.89 -8.19 -23.06
N VAL A 118 15.11 -9.43 -22.59
CA VAL A 118 16.39 -10.14 -22.75
C VAL A 118 16.70 -10.40 -24.22
N GLN A 119 15.75 -10.95 -24.98
CA GLN A 119 15.92 -11.25 -26.41
C GLN A 119 16.13 -9.99 -27.26
N ALA A 120 15.50 -8.87 -26.88
CA ALA A 120 15.70 -7.58 -27.52
C ALA A 120 17.08 -6.96 -27.24
N GLY A 121 17.84 -7.54 -26.31
CA GLY A 121 19.17 -7.07 -25.93
C GLY A 121 19.13 -5.80 -25.08
N ILE A 122 18.08 -5.60 -24.27
CA ILE A 122 18.03 -4.52 -23.28
C ILE A 122 19.17 -4.69 -22.28
N SER A 123 19.97 -3.64 -22.07
CA SER A 123 21.14 -3.71 -21.17
C SER A 123 20.79 -3.37 -19.74
N ARG A 124 19.75 -2.56 -19.52
CA ARG A 124 19.37 -2.04 -18.21
C ARG A 124 17.85 -1.92 -18.07
N VAL A 125 17.34 -2.20 -16.87
CA VAL A 125 15.94 -2.03 -16.49
C VAL A 125 15.87 -1.21 -15.21
N VAL A 126 15.04 -0.16 -15.20
CA VAL A 126 14.74 0.65 -14.02
C VAL A 126 13.30 0.38 -13.60
N VAL A 127 13.11 -0.05 -12.36
CA VAL A 127 11.81 -0.45 -11.81
C VAL A 127 11.35 0.58 -10.77
N GLY A 128 10.13 1.08 -10.90
CA GLY A 128 9.53 2.05 -9.99
C GLY A 128 9.20 1.44 -8.62
N ILE A 129 8.25 0.52 -8.58
CA ILE A 129 7.87 -0.21 -7.35
C ILE A 129 7.99 -1.72 -7.56
N ARG A 130 8.35 -2.46 -6.51
CA ARG A 130 8.29 -3.93 -6.53
C ARG A 130 6.86 -4.44 -6.64
N HIS A 131 6.71 -5.70 -7.04
CA HIS A 131 5.38 -6.28 -7.16
C HIS A 131 4.71 -6.38 -5.77
N PRO A 132 3.49 -5.84 -5.58
CA PRO A 132 2.87 -5.80 -4.25
C PRO A 132 2.46 -7.18 -3.75
N LEU A 133 2.10 -8.10 -4.64
CA LEU A 133 1.77 -9.48 -4.27
C LEU A 133 3.02 -10.28 -3.91
N HIS A 134 3.05 -10.83 -2.68
CA HIS A 134 4.19 -11.58 -2.12
C HIS A 134 4.69 -12.72 -3.00
N HIS A 135 3.80 -13.45 -3.68
CA HIS A 135 4.17 -14.59 -4.51
C HIS A 135 4.79 -14.21 -5.86
N LEU A 136 4.77 -12.93 -6.25
CA LEU A 136 5.37 -12.41 -7.48
C LEU A 136 6.58 -11.49 -7.21
N ARG A 137 6.63 -10.87 -6.03
CA ARG A 137 7.65 -9.92 -5.61
C ARG A 137 9.07 -10.48 -5.76
N GLY A 138 9.92 -9.75 -6.48
CA GLY A 138 11.35 -10.05 -6.68
C GLY A 138 11.66 -11.08 -7.78
N LYS A 139 10.67 -11.83 -8.29
CA LYS A 139 10.92 -12.91 -9.26
C LYS A 139 11.41 -12.40 -10.61
N ALA A 140 10.76 -11.37 -11.16
CA ALA A 140 11.13 -10.82 -12.46
C ALA A 140 12.48 -10.11 -12.39
N ILE A 141 12.75 -9.39 -11.29
CA ILE A 141 14.04 -8.77 -11.03
C ILE A 141 15.16 -9.83 -11.00
N GLN A 142 14.97 -10.92 -10.26
CA GLN A 142 15.93 -12.02 -10.20
C GLN A 142 16.15 -12.66 -11.58
N ALA A 143 15.07 -12.92 -12.32
CA ALA A 143 15.14 -13.51 -13.65
C ALA A 143 15.95 -12.63 -14.63
N LEU A 144 15.69 -11.31 -14.66
CA LEU A 144 16.44 -10.37 -15.49
C LEU A 144 17.93 -10.32 -15.11
N ARG A 145 18.24 -10.21 -13.82
CA ARG A 145 19.63 -10.20 -13.31
C ARG A 145 20.37 -11.49 -13.67
N SER A 146 19.72 -12.65 -13.56
CA SER A 146 20.31 -13.95 -13.94
C SER A 146 20.70 -14.06 -15.42
N GLN A 147 20.06 -13.26 -16.28
CA GLN A 147 20.36 -13.18 -17.72
C GLN A 147 21.38 -12.08 -18.06
N GLY A 148 22.00 -11.46 -17.04
CA GLY A 148 23.03 -10.43 -17.21
C GLY A 148 22.49 -9.02 -17.49
N VAL A 149 21.20 -8.78 -17.30
CA VAL A 149 20.59 -7.44 -17.41
C VAL A 149 20.83 -6.68 -16.11
N GLN A 150 21.32 -5.43 -16.19
CA GLN A 150 21.40 -4.57 -15.01
C GLN A 150 19.98 -4.16 -14.60
N VAL A 151 19.59 -4.36 -13.34
CA VAL A 151 18.26 -3.97 -12.84
C VAL A 151 18.42 -3.09 -11.62
N ASP A 152 17.90 -1.87 -11.68
CA ASP A 152 17.87 -0.93 -10.57
C ASP A 152 16.43 -0.67 -10.12
N VAL A 153 16.17 -0.84 -8.82
CA VAL A 153 14.88 -0.55 -8.19
C VAL A 153 14.95 0.81 -7.49
N VAL A 154 13.98 1.68 -7.78
CA VAL A 154 13.90 3.01 -7.14
C VAL A 154 13.65 2.86 -5.64
N GLY A 155 14.42 3.59 -4.83
CA GLY A 155 14.35 3.50 -3.36
C GLY A 155 15.23 2.42 -2.74
N GLU A 156 15.76 1.49 -3.54
CA GLU A 156 16.70 0.45 -3.09
C GLU A 156 18.09 0.64 -3.71
N ASP A 157 18.19 0.48 -5.04
CA ASP A 157 19.46 0.55 -5.77
C ASP A 157 19.80 1.99 -6.20
N LEU A 158 18.78 2.82 -6.41
CA LEU A 158 18.93 4.23 -6.80
C LEU A 158 18.79 5.14 -5.58
N LEU A 159 19.88 5.25 -4.80
CA LEU A 159 20.02 6.20 -3.71
C LEU A 159 20.79 7.44 -4.19
N GLY A 160 20.10 8.59 -4.27
CA GLY A 160 20.67 9.85 -4.77
C GLY A 160 21.03 10.85 -3.67
N LYS A 161 21.62 11.98 -4.06
CA LYS A 161 21.77 13.17 -3.18
C LYS A 161 20.41 13.82 -2.94
N ALA A 162 20.24 14.58 -1.85
CA ALA A 162 18.95 15.13 -1.39
C ALA A 162 18.06 15.78 -2.49
N PHE A 163 18.62 16.52 -3.45
CA PHE A 163 17.85 17.14 -4.55
C PHE A 163 17.44 16.14 -5.66
N GLU A 164 18.27 15.13 -5.91
CA GLU A 164 18.00 14.05 -6.86
C GLU A 164 17.00 13.05 -6.30
N VAL A 165 17.02 12.86 -4.96
CA VAL A 165 16.04 12.09 -4.19
C VAL A 165 14.63 12.65 -4.39
N HIS A 166 14.44 13.98 -4.38
CA HIS A 166 13.10 14.55 -4.55
C HIS A 166 12.46 14.20 -5.91
N GLN A 167 13.22 14.24 -7.01
CA GLN A 167 12.63 13.96 -8.33
C GLN A 167 12.30 12.47 -8.51
N LEU A 168 13.16 11.59 -8.00
CA LEU A 168 12.90 10.16 -7.97
C LEU A 168 11.73 9.82 -7.04
N GLN A 169 11.59 10.51 -5.90
CA GLN A 169 10.43 10.37 -5.01
C GLN A 169 9.12 10.77 -5.70
N GLU A 170 9.11 11.84 -6.49
CA GLU A 170 7.92 12.22 -7.27
C GLU A 170 7.60 11.20 -8.37
N ALA A 171 8.61 10.58 -8.97
CA ALA A 171 8.42 9.48 -9.92
C ALA A 171 7.88 8.21 -9.24
N LEU A 172 8.42 7.86 -8.07
CA LEU A 172 7.94 6.77 -7.22
C LEU A 172 6.49 7.01 -6.81
N LYS A 173 6.15 8.23 -6.38
CA LYS A 173 4.79 8.66 -6.07
C LYS A 173 3.86 8.46 -7.26
N SER A 174 4.30 8.78 -8.47
CA SER A 174 3.52 8.55 -9.69
C SER A 174 3.24 7.05 -9.91
N CYS A 175 4.23 6.19 -9.64
CA CYS A 175 4.08 4.73 -9.68
C CYS A 175 3.12 4.19 -8.62
N LEU A 176 3.17 4.74 -7.39
CA LEU A 176 2.25 4.41 -6.30
C LEU A 176 0.82 4.86 -6.63
N VAL A 177 0.63 6.07 -7.16
CA VAL A 177 -0.69 6.63 -7.48
C VAL A 177 -1.39 5.82 -8.56
N VAL A 178 -0.69 5.47 -9.65
CA VAL A 178 -1.29 4.71 -10.76
C VAL A 178 -1.69 3.28 -10.35
N ASN A 179 -1.00 2.70 -9.36
CA ASN A 179 -1.27 1.36 -8.82
C ASN A 179 -1.95 1.36 -7.44
N ALA A 180 -2.45 2.50 -6.96
CA ALA A 180 -3.10 2.59 -5.65
C ALA A 180 -4.19 1.51 -5.44
N PRO A 181 -5.08 1.22 -6.41
CA PRO A 181 -6.05 0.12 -6.29
C PRO A 181 -5.44 -1.23 -5.89
N LEU A 182 -4.38 -1.66 -6.58
CA LEU A 182 -3.71 -2.91 -6.28
C LEU A 182 -2.95 -2.86 -4.95
N LEU A 183 -2.34 -1.71 -4.62
CA LEU A 183 -1.60 -1.52 -3.38
C LEU A 183 -2.49 -1.62 -2.14
N TYR A 184 -3.65 -0.95 -2.13
CA TYR A 184 -4.63 -1.07 -1.04
C TYR A 184 -5.20 -2.50 -0.96
N TRP A 185 -5.46 -3.13 -2.10
CA TRP A 185 -5.96 -4.51 -2.14
C TRP A 185 -4.95 -5.48 -1.52
N ALA A 186 -3.67 -5.34 -1.87
CA ALA A 186 -2.59 -6.18 -1.36
C ALA A 186 -2.28 -5.92 0.12
N ALA A 187 -2.19 -4.66 0.54
CA ALA A 187 -1.77 -4.27 1.89
C ALA A 187 -2.86 -4.45 2.95
N TYR A 188 -4.12 -4.22 2.57
CA TYR A 188 -5.20 -4.07 3.54
C TYR A 188 -6.40 -4.99 3.27
N CYS A 189 -6.33 -5.81 2.22
CA CYS A 189 -7.44 -6.67 1.81
C CYS A 189 -8.75 -5.88 1.62
N VAL A 190 -8.67 -4.68 1.02
CA VAL A 190 -9.83 -3.84 0.71
C VAL A 190 -9.67 -3.14 -0.65
N PRO A 191 -10.76 -2.90 -1.39
CA PRO A 191 -10.71 -2.08 -2.59
C PRO A 191 -10.35 -0.63 -2.28
N PHE A 192 -9.57 0.01 -3.16
CA PHE A 192 -9.32 1.44 -3.09
C PHE A 192 -10.59 2.24 -3.38
N SER A 193 -10.99 3.06 -2.42
CA SER A 193 -12.28 3.73 -2.42
C SER A 193 -12.14 5.23 -2.47
N VAL A 194 -12.81 5.81 -3.45
CA VAL A 194 -12.83 7.24 -3.72
C VAL A 194 -14.19 7.81 -3.32
N LEU A 195 -14.22 8.75 -2.40
CA LEU A 195 -15.42 9.55 -2.14
C LEU A 195 -15.44 10.77 -3.06
N LYS A 196 -16.48 10.85 -3.89
CA LYS A 196 -16.71 11.99 -4.76
C LYS A 196 -17.98 12.72 -4.36
N PHE A 197 -17.89 14.03 -4.24
CA PHE A 197 -19.05 14.91 -4.12
C PHE A 197 -18.88 16.21 -4.90
N ALA A 198 -20.01 16.85 -5.20
CA ALA A 198 -20.05 18.21 -5.72
C ALA A 198 -20.80 19.09 -4.74
N MET A 199 -20.23 20.24 -4.38
CA MET A 199 -20.82 21.18 -3.43
C MET A 199 -20.74 22.61 -3.96
N THR A 200 -21.60 23.47 -3.43
CA THR A 200 -21.47 24.93 -3.53
C THR A 200 -20.26 25.41 -2.71
N LEU A 201 -19.85 26.66 -2.89
CA LEU A 201 -18.72 27.27 -2.18
C LEU A 201 -18.91 27.27 -0.66
N ASP A 202 -20.16 27.37 -0.21
CA ASP A 202 -20.59 27.28 1.19
C ASP A 202 -20.90 25.84 1.66
N GLY A 203 -20.47 24.82 0.90
CA GLY A 203 -20.44 23.44 1.36
C GLY A 203 -21.76 22.67 1.27
N LYS A 204 -22.69 23.05 0.38
CA LYS A 204 -24.00 22.40 0.23
C LYS A 204 -24.09 21.55 -1.04
N ILE A 205 -24.70 20.37 -0.94
CA ILE A 205 -24.88 19.45 -2.08
C ILE A 205 -26.27 19.56 -2.73
N ALA A 206 -27.21 20.24 -2.09
CA ALA A 206 -28.55 20.55 -2.61
C ALA A 206 -29.15 21.75 -1.87
N ALA A 207 -30.23 22.32 -2.42
CA ALA A 207 -31.09 23.25 -1.69
C ALA A 207 -31.80 22.55 -0.52
N SER A 208 -32.37 23.30 0.43
CA SER A 208 -33.19 22.77 1.53
C SER A 208 -34.40 21.95 1.04
N SER A 209 -34.89 22.20 -0.20
CA SER A 209 -35.93 21.39 -0.84
C SER A 209 -35.45 20.03 -1.35
N GLY A 210 -34.14 19.77 -1.33
CA GLY A 210 -33.50 18.61 -1.94
C GLY A 210 -33.14 18.78 -3.42
N HIS A 211 -33.43 19.93 -4.02
CA HIS A 211 -33.08 20.19 -5.42
C HIS A 211 -31.56 20.39 -5.60
N ALA A 212 -30.92 19.50 -6.35
CA ALA A 212 -29.46 19.47 -6.55
C ALA A 212 -29.00 19.72 -8.00
N SER A 213 -29.93 19.84 -8.95
CA SER A 213 -29.62 19.99 -10.38
C SER A 213 -29.53 21.47 -10.77
N TRP A 214 -28.37 22.05 -11.10
CA TRP A 214 -27.03 21.46 -11.12
C TRP A 214 -26.10 22.24 -10.21
N VAL A 215 -25.50 21.58 -9.21
CA VAL A 215 -24.42 22.15 -8.39
C VAL A 215 -23.17 22.40 -9.24
N SER A 216 -22.53 21.35 -9.78
CA SER A 216 -21.33 21.48 -10.60
C SER A 216 -21.62 21.75 -12.08
N SER A 217 -20.61 22.25 -12.79
CA SER A 217 -20.63 22.56 -14.22
C SER A 217 -20.72 21.30 -15.10
N LYS A 218 -21.06 21.49 -16.38
CA LYS A 218 -21.06 20.40 -17.37
C LYS A 218 -19.67 19.78 -17.53
N VAL A 219 -18.60 20.60 -17.51
CA VAL A 219 -17.21 20.13 -17.65
C VAL A 219 -16.83 19.24 -16.47
N SER A 220 -17.15 19.64 -15.25
CA SER A 220 -16.93 18.83 -14.04
C SER A 220 -17.67 17.50 -14.09
N ARG A 221 -18.89 17.48 -14.62
CA ARG A 221 -19.65 16.23 -14.81
C ARG A 221 -19.01 15.28 -15.84
N HIS A 222 -18.30 15.80 -16.85
CA HIS A 222 -17.52 14.93 -17.75
C HIS A 222 -16.32 14.30 -17.02
N ARG A 223 -15.65 15.03 -16.13
CA ARG A 223 -14.57 14.43 -15.31
C ARG A 223 -15.10 13.30 -14.42
N VAL A 224 -16.32 13.43 -13.91
CA VAL A 224 -16.98 12.34 -13.15
C VAL A 224 -17.25 11.11 -14.00
N PHE A 225 -17.60 11.29 -15.27
CA PHE A 225 -17.79 10.18 -16.20
C PHE A 225 -16.50 9.38 -16.40
N GLU A 226 -15.34 10.05 -16.48
CA GLU A 226 -14.03 9.39 -16.49
C GLU A 226 -13.76 8.65 -15.18
N LEU A 227 -14.04 9.25 -14.01
CA LEU A 227 -13.89 8.58 -12.72
C LEU A 227 -14.72 7.29 -12.65
N ARG A 228 -15.95 7.30 -13.18
CA ARG A 228 -16.81 6.10 -13.25
C ARG A 228 -16.21 5.02 -14.15
N GLY A 229 -15.67 5.41 -15.30
CA GLY A 229 -15.04 4.47 -16.24
C GLY A 229 -13.78 3.81 -15.68
N ARG A 230 -13.20 4.37 -14.61
CA ARG A 230 -11.99 3.88 -13.94
C ARG A 230 -12.26 3.07 -12.67
N SER A 231 -13.52 2.87 -12.31
CA SER A 231 -13.92 2.13 -11.10
C SER A 231 -14.60 0.82 -11.47
N ASP A 232 -14.41 -0.19 -10.64
CA ASP A 232 -15.08 -1.50 -10.81
C ASP A 232 -16.56 -1.40 -10.41
N ALA A 233 -16.85 -0.56 -9.40
CA ALA A 233 -18.22 -0.27 -9.00
C ALA A 233 -18.43 1.16 -8.51
N ILE A 234 -19.68 1.63 -8.64
CA ILE A 234 -20.17 2.89 -8.11
C ILE A 234 -21.15 2.61 -6.98
N ILE A 235 -20.91 3.19 -5.81
CA ILE A 235 -21.71 3.02 -4.61
C ILE A 235 -22.55 4.27 -4.34
N VAL A 236 -23.86 4.06 -4.14
CA VAL A 236 -24.79 5.11 -3.72
C VAL A 236 -25.69 4.64 -2.58
N GLY A 237 -26.25 5.59 -1.83
CA GLY A 237 -27.29 5.30 -0.83
C GLY A 237 -28.69 5.32 -1.43
N GLY A 238 -29.65 4.67 -0.76
CA GLY A 238 -31.02 4.63 -1.25
C GLY A 238 -31.71 6.00 -1.39
N ASN A 239 -31.26 7.02 -0.67
CA ASN A 239 -31.76 8.40 -0.84
C ASN A 239 -31.43 8.96 -2.23
N THR A 240 -30.23 8.70 -2.74
CA THR A 240 -29.81 9.12 -4.09
C THR A 240 -30.70 8.47 -5.14
N VAL A 241 -31.03 7.18 -4.97
CA VAL A 241 -31.95 6.46 -5.87
C VAL A 241 -33.35 7.07 -5.84
N ARG A 242 -33.87 7.39 -4.65
CA ARG A 242 -35.21 7.98 -4.48
C ARG A 242 -35.32 9.39 -5.05
N ARG A 243 -34.29 10.22 -4.90
CA ARG A 243 -34.36 11.64 -5.25
C ARG A 243 -33.90 11.93 -6.67
N ASP A 244 -32.84 11.26 -7.12
CA ASP A 244 -32.12 11.68 -8.32
C ASP A 244 -32.36 10.77 -9.53
N ASP A 245 -32.90 9.56 -9.32
CA ASP A 245 -33.08 8.54 -10.35
C ASP A 245 -31.87 8.40 -11.30
N PRO A 246 -30.66 8.15 -10.73
CA PRO A 246 -29.44 8.21 -11.51
C PRO A 246 -29.29 6.98 -12.41
N GLN A 247 -28.54 7.11 -13.50
CA GLN A 247 -28.12 5.95 -14.31
C GLN A 247 -26.82 5.32 -13.82
N LEU A 248 -25.93 6.14 -13.24
CA LEU A 248 -24.59 5.75 -12.77
C LEU A 248 -23.74 5.03 -13.84
N THR A 249 -23.74 5.56 -15.06
CA THR A 249 -22.88 5.06 -16.15
C THR A 249 -21.80 6.09 -16.51
N ALA A 250 -20.74 5.61 -17.17
CA ALA A 250 -19.59 6.42 -17.57
C ALA A 250 -19.81 7.23 -18.87
N ARG A 251 -20.87 6.98 -19.66
CA ARG A 251 -21.37 7.83 -20.78
C ARG A 251 -20.34 8.36 -21.81
N HIS A 252 -19.16 7.75 -21.95
CA HIS A 252 -18.11 8.16 -22.90
C HIS A 252 -18.04 7.30 -24.18
N GLY A 253 -19.07 6.50 -24.48
CA GLY A 253 -19.22 5.85 -25.80
C GLY A 253 -18.46 4.53 -26.02
N GLY A 254 -18.16 3.79 -24.96
CA GLY A 254 -17.45 2.48 -24.98
C GLY A 254 -16.51 2.34 -23.79
N GLY A 255 -15.94 1.16 -23.53
CA GLY A 255 -15.00 0.91 -22.41
C GLY A 255 -15.61 0.20 -21.20
N HIS A 256 -14.95 0.27 -20.05
CA HIS A 256 -15.39 -0.42 -18.83
C HIS A 256 -16.73 0.11 -18.33
N VAL A 257 -17.61 -0.81 -17.93
CA VAL A 257 -18.91 -0.49 -17.36
C VAL A 257 -18.91 -0.90 -15.88
N PRO A 258 -18.89 0.07 -14.94
CA PRO A 258 -18.88 -0.24 -13.51
C PRO A 258 -20.17 -0.93 -13.07
N ALA A 259 -20.05 -1.85 -12.13
CA ALA A 259 -21.21 -2.32 -11.37
C ALA A 259 -21.83 -1.16 -10.57
N ARG A 260 -23.13 -1.24 -10.30
CA ARG A 260 -23.87 -0.22 -9.55
C ARG A 260 -24.33 -0.84 -8.24
N ILE A 261 -23.85 -0.32 -7.12
CA ILE A 261 -24.16 -0.86 -5.80
C ILE A 261 -25.01 0.16 -5.03
N VAL A 262 -26.20 -0.28 -4.61
CA VAL A 262 -27.14 0.54 -3.84
C VAL A 262 -27.22 0.02 -2.41
N LEU A 263 -26.93 0.86 -1.42
CA LEU A 263 -27.10 0.53 -0.01
C LEU A 263 -28.46 1.05 0.48
N SER A 264 -29.33 0.14 0.92
CA SER A 264 -30.62 0.50 1.49
C SER A 264 -31.12 -0.52 2.51
N ARG A 265 -31.33 -0.07 3.75
CA ARG A 265 -31.83 -0.93 4.85
C ARG A 265 -33.30 -1.31 4.70
N THR A 266 -34.12 -0.44 4.08
CA THR A 266 -35.59 -0.63 4.03
C THR A 266 -36.09 -1.12 2.68
N LEU A 267 -35.29 -0.97 1.62
CA LEU A 267 -35.69 -1.17 0.22
C LEU A 267 -36.90 -0.34 -0.22
N ASP A 268 -37.17 0.77 0.48
CA ASP A 268 -38.19 1.71 0.07
C ASP A 268 -37.71 2.48 -1.19
N PHE A 269 -37.97 1.90 -2.36
CA PHE A 269 -37.69 2.49 -3.64
C PHE A 269 -38.96 2.51 -4.50
N PRO A 270 -39.11 3.52 -5.37
CA PRO A 270 -40.12 3.44 -6.42
C PRO A 270 -39.84 2.28 -7.36
N GLU A 271 -40.93 1.70 -7.89
CA GLU A 271 -40.91 0.46 -8.67
C GLU A 271 -40.07 0.60 -9.95
N GLU A 272 -40.12 1.77 -10.56
CA GLU A 272 -39.38 2.10 -11.76
C GLU A 272 -38.27 3.12 -11.46
N ARG A 273 -37.03 2.70 -11.70
CA ARG A 273 -35.82 3.51 -11.65
C ARG A 273 -34.85 3.04 -12.71
N LYS A 274 -34.04 3.97 -13.21
CA LYS A 274 -33.06 3.66 -14.26
C LYS A 274 -32.03 2.60 -13.84
N LEU A 275 -31.72 2.52 -12.55
CA LEU A 275 -30.79 1.52 -12.01
C LEU A 275 -31.28 0.08 -12.12
N TRP A 276 -32.58 -0.14 -12.28
CA TRP A 276 -33.16 -1.48 -12.41
C TRP A 276 -33.05 -2.04 -13.84
N ASN A 277 -32.65 -1.21 -14.81
CA ASN A 277 -32.32 -1.66 -16.14
C ASN A 277 -30.90 -2.26 -16.16
N VAL A 278 -30.80 -3.58 -15.96
CA VAL A 278 -29.51 -4.29 -15.89
C VAL A 278 -28.80 -4.44 -17.24
N PHE A 279 -29.48 -4.13 -18.36
CA PHE A 279 -28.85 -4.08 -19.68
C PHE A 279 -27.88 -2.90 -19.82
N ASP A 280 -28.07 -1.82 -19.05
CA ASP A 280 -27.16 -0.67 -19.06
C ASP A 280 -25.89 -0.93 -18.25
N ALA A 281 -26.00 -1.66 -17.12
CA ALA A 281 -24.90 -2.05 -16.23
C ALA A 281 -25.39 -3.06 -15.18
N TYR A 282 -24.49 -3.89 -14.66
CA TYR A 282 -24.81 -4.79 -13.56
C TYR A 282 -25.20 -4.02 -12.29
N THR A 283 -26.26 -4.45 -11.59
CA THR A 283 -26.77 -3.76 -10.40
C THR A 283 -26.88 -4.71 -9.23
N ILE A 284 -26.32 -4.28 -8.09
CA ILE A 284 -26.35 -4.95 -6.80
C ILE A 284 -27.09 -4.04 -5.82
N VAL A 285 -28.01 -4.61 -5.05
CA VAL A 285 -28.69 -3.95 -3.95
C VAL A 285 -28.29 -4.64 -2.66
N ALA A 286 -27.46 -3.97 -1.87
CA ALA A 286 -27.08 -4.39 -0.53
C ALA A 286 -28.16 -3.94 0.47
N THR A 287 -28.73 -4.90 1.18
CA THR A 287 -29.83 -4.66 2.12
C THR A 287 -29.61 -5.35 3.46
N GLN A 288 -30.43 -5.01 4.45
CA GLN A 288 -30.38 -5.65 5.75
C GLN A 288 -31.33 -6.85 5.80
N ARG A 289 -30.92 -7.94 6.45
CA ARG A 289 -31.74 -9.13 6.64
C ARG A 289 -33.11 -8.75 7.21
N GLY A 290 -34.16 -9.25 6.56
CA GLY A 290 -35.55 -8.96 6.95
C GLY A 290 -36.14 -7.70 6.30
N ALA A 291 -35.41 -7.04 5.39
CA ALA A 291 -35.98 -5.98 4.54
C ALA A 291 -37.11 -6.51 3.64
N CYS A 292 -37.86 -5.59 3.01
CA CYS A 292 -39.09 -5.88 2.26
C CYS A 292 -38.93 -7.00 1.21
N LYS A 293 -39.40 -8.22 1.53
CA LYS A 293 -39.26 -9.41 0.66
C LYS A 293 -39.92 -9.26 -0.70
N ASP A 294 -41.04 -8.55 -0.79
CA ASP A 294 -41.72 -8.32 -2.06
C ASP A 294 -40.88 -7.44 -2.99
N MET A 295 -40.23 -6.42 -2.43
CA MET A 295 -39.31 -5.58 -3.20
C MET A 295 -38.06 -6.36 -3.63
N GLN A 296 -37.51 -7.21 -2.76
CA GLN A 296 -36.40 -8.08 -3.14
C GLN A 296 -36.76 -8.98 -4.33
N LYS A 297 -37.95 -9.62 -4.31
CA LYS A 297 -38.45 -10.44 -5.42
C LYS A 297 -38.62 -9.63 -6.70
N LYS A 298 -39.18 -8.41 -6.61
CA LYS A 298 -39.33 -7.51 -7.75
C LYS A 298 -37.98 -7.15 -8.37
N LEU A 299 -37.00 -6.76 -7.56
CA LEU A 299 -35.65 -6.46 -8.02
C LEU A 299 -34.99 -7.67 -8.69
N ALA A 300 -35.06 -8.84 -8.05
CA ALA A 300 -34.55 -10.08 -8.61
C ALA A 300 -35.22 -10.45 -9.95
N SER A 301 -36.53 -10.21 -10.10
CA SER A 301 -37.24 -10.43 -11.37
C SER A 301 -36.77 -9.52 -12.52
N LYS A 302 -36.14 -8.38 -12.19
CA LYS A 302 -35.49 -7.47 -13.14
C LYS A 302 -34.00 -7.79 -13.37
N GLY A 303 -33.49 -8.89 -12.77
CA GLY A 303 -32.09 -9.31 -12.86
C GLY A 303 -31.14 -8.58 -11.91
N VAL A 304 -31.66 -7.78 -10.98
CA VAL A 304 -30.85 -7.10 -9.96
C VAL A 304 -30.41 -8.10 -8.90
N GLU A 305 -29.11 -8.17 -8.59
CA GLU A 305 -28.60 -8.97 -7.47
C GLU A 305 -29.00 -8.31 -6.16
N VAL A 306 -29.68 -9.04 -5.27
CA VAL A 306 -30.02 -8.56 -3.92
C VAL A 306 -29.19 -9.34 -2.92
N VAL A 307 -28.42 -8.62 -2.11
CA VAL A 307 -27.49 -9.20 -1.12
C VAL A 307 -27.94 -8.77 0.27
N GLU A 308 -28.21 -9.73 1.13
CA GLU A 308 -28.60 -9.48 2.52
C GLU A 308 -27.40 -9.52 3.45
N PHE A 309 -27.28 -8.49 4.29
CA PHE A 309 -26.32 -8.39 5.39
C PHE A 309 -27.06 -8.43 6.72
N ASP A 310 -26.48 -9.02 7.76
CA ASP A 310 -27.09 -9.01 9.10
C ASP A 310 -27.23 -7.59 9.63
N PHE A 311 -26.18 -6.79 9.46
CA PHE A 311 -26.19 -5.36 9.72
C PHE A 311 -25.56 -4.61 8.55
N LEU A 312 -26.39 -3.94 7.74
CA LEU A 312 -25.88 -3.22 6.57
C LEU A 312 -25.05 -2.00 7.00
N ASN A 313 -23.74 -2.09 6.75
CA ASN A 313 -22.77 -1.04 7.02
C ASN A 313 -21.68 -0.99 5.93
N PRO A 314 -20.96 0.15 5.78
CA PRO A 314 -19.96 0.31 4.73
C PRO A 314 -18.80 -0.69 4.79
N LYS A 315 -18.39 -1.13 5.98
CA LYS A 315 -17.26 -2.04 6.16
C LYS A 315 -17.57 -3.42 5.57
N ASP A 316 -18.71 -4.00 5.91
CA ASP A 316 -19.10 -5.33 5.40
C ASP A 316 -19.32 -5.30 3.88
N VAL A 317 -19.86 -4.19 3.35
CA VAL A 317 -20.00 -4.02 1.89
C VAL A 317 -18.64 -3.97 1.19
N MET A 318 -17.63 -3.38 1.84
CA MET A 318 -16.26 -3.33 1.33
C MET A 318 -15.59 -4.70 1.35
N GLU A 319 -15.78 -5.48 2.42
CA GLU A 319 -15.31 -6.88 2.50
C GLU A 319 -15.97 -7.72 1.40
N TYR A 320 -17.28 -7.59 1.19
CA TYR A 320 -17.97 -8.23 0.07
C TYR A 320 -17.42 -7.80 -1.31
N CYS A 321 -17.06 -6.53 -1.50
CA CYS A 321 -16.45 -6.07 -2.74
C CYS A 321 -15.03 -6.63 -2.94
N TYR A 322 -14.26 -6.77 -1.86
CA TYR A 322 -12.95 -7.41 -1.87
C TYR A 322 -13.05 -8.86 -2.35
N ASP A 323 -13.98 -9.64 -1.77
CA ASP A 323 -14.20 -11.05 -2.11
C ASP A 323 -14.62 -11.26 -3.57
N ARG A 324 -15.25 -10.26 -4.18
CA ARG A 324 -15.58 -10.25 -5.62
C ARG A 324 -14.41 -9.90 -6.53
N GLY A 325 -13.27 -9.52 -5.96
CA GLY A 325 -12.08 -9.12 -6.70
C GLY A 325 -12.12 -7.69 -7.22
N TYR A 326 -12.98 -6.81 -6.68
CA TYR A 326 -12.94 -5.39 -7.04
C TYR A 326 -11.70 -4.74 -6.44
N LEU A 327 -11.01 -3.93 -7.23
CA LEU A 327 -9.84 -3.15 -6.83
C LEU A 327 -10.20 -1.69 -6.54
N SER A 328 -11.20 -1.11 -7.22
CA SER A 328 -11.55 0.30 -7.07
C SER A 328 -13.05 0.57 -7.02
N LEU A 329 -13.46 1.41 -6.06
CA LEU A 329 -14.85 1.80 -5.83
C LEU A 329 -15.01 3.31 -5.81
N LEU A 330 -16.07 3.80 -6.45
CA LEU A 330 -16.45 5.21 -6.45
C LEU A 330 -17.71 5.43 -5.61
N TRP A 331 -17.61 6.19 -4.54
CA TRP A 331 -18.73 6.56 -3.69
C TRP A 331 -19.31 7.90 -4.14
N GLU A 332 -20.54 7.88 -4.68
CA GLU A 332 -21.29 9.08 -5.09
C GLU A 332 -22.53 9.24 -4.19
N CYS A 333 -22.31 9.38 -2.88
CA CYS A 333 -23.35 9.36 -1.87
C CYS A 333 -23.42 10.66 -1.07
N GLY A 334 -24.60 10.92 -0.47
CA GLY A 334 -24.80 12.07 0.41
C GLY A 334 -24.26 11.85 1.83
N GLY A 335 -24.30 12.92 2.64
CA GLY A 335 -23.75 12.99 3.99
C GLY A 335 -24.10 11.81 4.92
N SER A 336 -25.31 11.26 4.81
CA SER A 336 -25.77 10.15 5.65
C SER A 336 -25.04 8.83 5.41
N LEU A 337 -24.41 8.64 4.24
CA LEU A 337 -23.64 7.44 3.91
C LEU A 337 -22.13 7.73 3.85
N SER A 338 -21.73 8.91 3.40
CA SER A 338 -20.32 9.28 3.35
C SER A 338 -19.69 9.38 4.74
N ALA A 339 -20.40 9.92 5.74
CA ALA A 339 -19.90 10.01 7.11
C ALA A 339 -19.60 8.63 7.76
N PRO A 340 -20.53 7.66 7.78
CA PRO A 340 -20.22 6.33 8.30
C PRO A 340 -19.16 5.61 7.47
N ALA A 341 -19.07 5.84 6.15
CA ALA A 341 -18.02 5.27 5.31
C ALA A 341 -16.63 5.81 5.72
N ILE A 342 -16.48 7.13 5.87
CA ILE A 342 -15.25 7.75 6.38
C ILE A 342 -14.91 7.20 7.77
N LYS A 343 -15.89 7.17 8.70
CA LYS A 343 -15.69 6.69 10.07
C LYS A 343 -15.25 5.23 10.15
N SER A 344 -15.73 4.39 9.22
CA SER A 344 -15.31 2.98 9.13
C SER A 344 -13.92 2.78 8.52
N GLY A 345 -13.27 3.85 8.05
CA GLY A 345 -11.94 3.78 7.45
C GLY A 345 -11.91 3.25 6.02
N VAL A 346 -13.07 3.15 5.36
CA VAL A 346 -13.15 2.57 4.01
C VAL A 346 -12.97 3.58 2.90
N ILE A 347 -13.00 4.89 3.19
CA ILE A 347 -12.70 5.93 2.20
C ILE A 347 -11.22 6.26 2.26
N HIS A 348 -10.56 6.25 1.11
CA HIS A 348 -9.11 6.42 1.00
C HIS A 348 -8.74 7.74 0.35
N LYS A 349 -9.51 8.19 -0.65
CA LYS A 349 -9.28 9.43 -1.40
C LYS A 349 -10.57 10.23 -1.57
N LEU A 350 -10.45 11.56 -1.59
CA LEU A 350 -11.55 12.47 -1.86
C LEU A 350 -11.38 13.17 -3.21
N PHE A 351 -12.51 13.39 -3.89
CA PHE A 351 -12.66 14.33 -5.01
C PHE A 351 -13.84 15.26 -4.72
N ALA A 352 -13.54 16.50 -4.34
CA ALA A 352 -14.51 17.53 -4.02
C ALA A 352 -14.59 18.56 -5.16
N PHE A 353 -15.69 18.56 -5.92
CA PHE A 353 -15.96 19.58 -6.92
C PHE A 353 -16.68 20.77 -6.25
N VAL A 354 -16.01 21.91 -6.14
CA VAL A 354 -16.51 23.13 -5.52
C VAL A 354 -16.97 24.10 -6.60
N ALA A 355 -18.28 24.31 -6.69
CA ALA A 355 -18.88 25.26 -7.62
C ALA A 355 -18.91 26.67 -7.04
N PRO A 356 -18.72 27.73 -7.86
CA PRO A 356 -18.76 29.13 -7.42
C PRO A 356 -20.22 29.59 -7.21
N LYS A 357 -20.91 28.96 -6.26
CA LYS A 357 -22.32 29.17 -5.91
C LYS A 357 -22.46 29.24 -4.40
N ILE A 358 -23.46 29.96 -3.91
CA ILE A 358 -23.84 30.01 -2.50
C ILE A 358 -25.33 29.75 -2.42
N ILE A 359 -25.78 28.91 -1.48
CA ILE A 359 -27.21 28.60 -1.29
C ILE A 359 -27.69 28.84 0.14
N GLY A 360 -26.80 28.74 1.12
CA GLY A 360 -27.09 28.85 2.54
C GLY A 360 -27.99 27.74 3.04
N GLY A 361 -28.74 28.04 4.10
CA GLY A 361 -29.74 27.13 4.67
C GLY A 361 -29.16 26.17 5.71
N GLU A 362 -29.73 26.24 6.91
CA GLU A 362 -29.41 25.33 8.02
C GLU A 362 -29.73 23.88 7.64
N ASN A 363 -30.89 23.65 7.02
CA ASN A 363 -31.35 22.33 6.60
C ASN A 363 -30.85 21.90 5.21
N ALA A 364 -30.03 22.72 4.53
CA ALA A 364 -29.43 22.32 3.26
C ALA A 364 -28.33 21.28 3.52
N PRO A 365 -28.35 20.12 2.82
CA PRO A 365 -27.45 19.02 3.12
C PRO A 365 -25.99 19.33 2.76
N SER A 366 -25.08 18.85 3.60
CA SER A 366 -23.62 18.86 3.38
C SER A 366 -23.15 17.56 2.72
N PRO A 367 -21.94 17.54 2.12
CA PRO A 367 -21.38 16.34 1.50
C PRO A 367 -21.01 15.25 2.50
N VAL A 368 -20.63 15.62 3.72
CA VAL A 368 -20.29 14.73 4.84
C VAL A 368 -21.22 15.08 6.00
N GLY A 369 -21.90 14.06 6.53
CA GLY A 369 -22.73 14.19 7.72
C GLY A 369 -21.91 14.12 9.01
N GLU A 370 -22.55 13.72 10.10
CA GLU A 370 -21.92 13.69 11.42
C GLU A 370 -20.81 12.63 11.54
N LEU A 371 -19.57 13.09 11.73
CA LEU A 371 -18.42 12.24 12.09
C LEU A 371 -18.30 12.04 13.61
N GLY A 372 -18.87 12.95 14.41
CA GLY A 372 -18.74 12.98 15.87
C GLY A 372 -17.55 13.79 16.37
N ASN A 373 -16.94 14.61 15.51
CA ASN A 373 -15.87 15.53 15.88
C ASN A 373 -16.48 16.79 16.50
N VAL A 374 -16.03 17.14 17.71
CA VAL A 374 -16.51 18.30 18.48
C VAL A 374 -15.48 19.43 18.55
N GLU A 375 -14.22 19.15 18.24
CA GLU A 375 -13.11 20.11 18.22
C GLU A 375 -12.41 20.12 16.85
N MET A 376 -11.88 21.28 16.44
CA MET A 376 -11.18 21.40 15.14
C MET A 376 -9.89 20.59 15.05
N THR A 377 -9.26 20.28 16.18
CA THR A 377 -8.10 19.38 16.29
C THR A 377 -8.43 17.94 15.89
N GLN A 378 -9.72 17.58 15.82
CA GLN A 378 -10.20 16.27 15.38
C GLN A 378 -10.56 16.25 13.88
N ALA A 379 -10.44 17.38 13.18
CA ALA A 379 -10.67 17.44 11.75
C ALA A 379 -9.70 16.51 11.01
N ILE A 380 -10.20 15.90 9.93
CA ILE A 380 -9.39 15.02 9.10
C ILE A 380 -8.61 15.89 8.11
N ASP A 381 -7.30 15.95 8.28
CA ASP A 381 -6.41 16.56 7.30
C ASP A 381 -6.25 15.65 6.08
N LEU A 382 -6.34 16.25 4.89
CA LEU A 382 -6.02 15.55 3.65
C LEU A 382 -4.52 15.63 3.36
N ILE A 383 -4.00 14.54 2.82
CA ILE A 383 -2.60 14.39 2.42
C ILE A 383 -2.52 14.49 0.89
N ASP A 384 -1.40 15.01 0.38
CA ASP A 384 -1.14 15.16 -1.05
C ASP A 384 -2.26 15.93 -1.78
N VAL A 385 -2.65 17.06 -1.19
CA VAL A 385 -3.78 17.84 -1.69
C VAL A 385 -3.42 18.51 -3.01
N SER A 386 -4.28 18.32 -4.01
CA SER A 386 -4.22 19.00 -5.30
C SER A 386 -5.42 19.91 -5.50
N TYR A 387 -5.18 21.02 -6.20
CA TYR A 387 -6.20 21.99 -6.59
C TYR A 387 -6.16 22.16 -8.11
N GLU A 388 -7.27 21.87 -8.78
CA GLU A 388 -7.36 21.94 -10.23
C GLU A 388 -8.61 22.74 -10.63
N GLN A 389 -8.47 23.67 -11.57
CA GLN A 389 -9.61 24.41 -12.11
C GLN A 389 -10.28 23.58 -13.23
N ILE A 390 -11.56 23.25 -13.07
CA ILE A 390 -12.35 22.49 -14.05
C ILE A 390 -13.51 23.36 -14.54
N GLY A 391 -13.28 24.08 -15.64
CA GLY A 391 -14.23 25.09 -16.10
C GLY A 391 -14.41 26.18 -15.02
N PRO A 392 -15.65 26.46 -14.56
CA PRO A 392 -15.88 27.42 -13.49
C PRO A 392 -15.71 26.84 -12.08
N ASP A 393 -15.60 25.52 -11.92
CA ASP A 393 -15.48 24.87 -10.62
C ASP A 393 -14.02 24.64 -10.24
N ILE A 394 -13.75 24.38 -8.96
CA ILE A 394 -12.45 23.91 -8.46
C ILE A 394 -12.59 22.45 -8.02
N LEU A 395 -11.72 21.57 -8.50
CA LEU A 395 -11.55 20.24 -7.95
C LEU A 395 -10.47 20.27 -6.87
N VAL A 396 -10.85 19.93 -5.64
CA VAL A 396 -9.93 19.64 -4.55
C VAL A 396 -9.85 18.12 -4.40
N SER A 397 -8.65 17.56 -4.44
CA SER A 397 -8.45 16.12 -4.25
C SER A 397 -7.32 15.83 -3.27
N GLY A 398 -7.39 14.71 -2.55
CA GLY A 398 -6.38 14.33 -1.56
C GLY A 398 -6.72 13.01 -0.88
N TYR A 399 -5.76 12.44 -0.15
CA TYR A 399 -5.92 11.17 0.54
C TYR A 399 -6.22 11.37 2.03
N ILE A 400 -6.98 10.46 2.63
CA ILE A 400 -7.20 10.45 4.10
C ILE A 400 -6.00 9.84 4.84
N LYS A 401 -5.31 8.90 4.18
CA LYS A 401 -4.10 8.24 4.67
C LYS A 401 -3.11 8.09 3.51
N PRO A 402 -1.80 7.99 3.77
CA PRO A 402 -0.83 7.71 2.71
C PRO A 402 -1.20 6.43 1.95
N ILE A 403 -0.84 6.38 0.67
CA ILE A 403 -0.89 5.14 -0.10
C ILE A 403 0.09 4.16 0.57
N PRO A 404 -0.30 2.89 0.81
CA PRO A 404 0.61 1.92 1.39
C PRO A 404 1.81 1.72 0.47
N ASP A 405 3.00 1.94 1.01
CA ASP A 405 4.25 1.56 0.38
C ASP A 405 4.60 0.15 0.87
N LEU A 406 4.40 -0.84 0.00
CA LEU A 406 4.71 -2.25 0.27
C LEU A 406 6.15 -2.61 -0.08
N SER A 407 6.99 -1.60 -0.40
CA SER A 407 8.42 -1.80 -0.54
C SER A 407 8.93 -2.39 0.77
N PRO A 408 9.53 -3.60 0.75
CA PRO A 408 10.10 -4.15 1.96
C PRO A 408 11.13 -3.15 2.51
N VAL A 409 11.08 -2.87 3.81
CA VAL A 409 12.19 -2.18 4.49
C VAL A 409 13.34 -3.19 4.56
N ILE A 410 14.01 -3.38 3.44
CA ILE A 410 15.27 -4.10 3.38
C ILE A 410 16.27 -3.16 4.06
N PRO A 411 16.95 -3.57 5.15
CA PRO A 411 18.06 -2.78 5.67
C PRO A 411 19.00 -2.49 4.50
N SER A 412 19.46 -1.25 4.36
CA SER A 412 20.24 -0.85 3.18
C SER A 412 21.41 -1.81 2.96
N VAL A 413 21.91 -1.92 1.72
CA VAL A 413 23.06 -2.77 1.40
C VAL A 413 24.26 -2.43 2.31
N ASP A 414 24.43 -1.16 2.67
CA ASP A 414 25.45 -0.71 3.62
C ASP A 414 25.18 -1.19 5.06
N GLU A 415 23.91 -1.19 5.50
CA GLU A 415 23.54 -1.71 6.83
C GLU A 415 23.64 -3.24 6.91
N THR A 416 23.21 -3.95 5.87
CA THR A 416 23.22 -5.42 5.84
C THR A 416 24.60 -6.00 5.60
N SER A 417 25.41 -5.42 4.70
CA SER A 417 26.80 -5.87 4.48
C SER A 417 27.74 -5.53 5.64
N ALA A 418 27.48 -4.43 6.37
CA ALA A 418 28.19 -4.11 7.61
C ALA A 418 27.82 -5.05 8.77
N LEU A 419 26.60 -5.61 8.76
CA LEU A 419 26.14 -6.56 9.78
C LEU A 419 26.50 -8.02 9.44
N ASP A 420 26.49 -8.39 8.16
CA ASP A 420 26.89 -9.70 7.66
C ASP A 420 27.47 -9.66 6.24
N PRO A 421 28.79 -9.81 6.09
CA PRO A 421 29.48 -9.81 4.79
C PRO A 421 29.08 -10.96 3.87
N THR A 422 28.44 -12.02 4.38
CA THR A 422 27.98 -13.18 3.59
C THR A 422 26.69 -12.89 2.83
N ILE A 423 25.98 -11.80 3.16
CA ILE A 423 24.75 -11.40 2.48
C ILE A 423 25.12 -10.74 1.15
N SER A 424 24.77 -11.40 0.04
CA SER A 424 24.88 -10.81 -1.29
C SER A 424 23.69 -9.88 -1.57
N PRO A 425 23.90 -8.66 -2.10
CA PRO A 425 22.82 -7.72 -2.45
C PRO A 425 21.97 -8.18 -3.65
N TYR A 426 22.34 -9.28 -4.31
CA TYR A 426 21.71 -9.73 -5.55
C TYR A 426 21.00 -11.10 -5.45
N GLU A 427 21.22 -11.87 -4.38
CA GLU A 427 20.71 -13.24 -4.20
C GLU A 427 20.22 -13.51 -2.77
N THR A 428 19.38 -12.65 -2.21
CA THR A 428 19.00 -12.78 -0.80
C THR A 428 17.70 -13.54 -0.62
N ASN A 429 17.80 -14.80 -0.17
CA ASN A 429 16.66 -15.53 0.36
C ASN A 429 16.26 -14.96 1.73
N ILE A 430 14.96 -14.83 1.97
CA ILE A 430 14.43 -14.38 3.27
C ILE A 430 13.95 -15.60 4.05
N ILE A 431 14.47 -15.75 5.27
CA ILE A 431 14.02 -16.76 6.22
C ILE A 431 13.16 -16.05 7.27
N PHE A 432 11.88 -16.41 7.29
CA PHE A 432 10.94 -15.96 8.30
C PHE A 432 10.94 -16.91 9.49
N PHE A 433 10.93 -16.35 10.69
CA PHE A 433 10.72 -17.11 11.93
C PHE A 433 9.75 -16.36 12.84
N TYR A 434 8.86 -17.08 13.51
CA TYR A 434 7.95 -16.44 14.48
C TYR A 434 7.54 -17.39 15.58
N LYS A 435 6.92 -18.52 15.24
CA LYS A 435 6.43 -19.47 16.24
C LYS A 435 7.53 -20.45 16.63
N THR A 436 7.56 -20.79 17.91
CA THR A 436 8.62 -21.65 18.49
C THR A 436 8.63 -23.08 17.96
N TRP A 437 7.54 -23.51 17.32
CA TRP A 437 7.39 -24.82 16.69
C TRP A 437 7.74 -24.84 15.19
N ASP A 438 8.05 -23.69 14.60
CA ASP A 438 8.47 -23.61 13.19
C ASP A 438 9.92 -24.09 13.03
N GLU A 439 10.33 -24.39 11.79
CA GLU A 439 11.68 -24.84 11.42
C GLU A 439 12.79 -23.94 12.02
N TYR A 440 12.59 -22.62 11.95
CA TYR A 440 13.50 -21.62 12.51
C TYR A 440 12.97 -21.00 13.81
N GLY A 441 11.97 -21.62 14.45
CA GLY A 441 11.32 -21.14 15.67
C GLY A 441 12.28 -20.95 16.85
N VAL A 442 13.42 -21.65 16.83
CA VAL A 442 14.50 -21.49 17.82
C VAL A 442 15.19 -20.13 17.75
N PHE A 443 15.03 -19.36 16.67
CA PHE A 443 15.55 -17.99 16.58
C PHE A 443 14.76 -16.99 17.41
N SER A 444 13.50 -17.31 17.74
CA SER A 444 12.69 -16.49 18.62
C SER A 444 13.26 -16.40 20.05
N ASN A 445 13.18 -15.22 20.64
CA ASN A 445 13.39 -14.97 22.07
C ASN A 445 12.36 -15.70 22.97
N PHE A 446 11.23 -16.14 22.40
CA PHE A 446 10.23 -16.98 23.07
C PHE A 446 10.59 -18.47 23.07
N SER A 447 11.67 -18.87 22.40
CA SER A 447 12.09 -20.27 22.42
C SER A 447 12.57 -20.68 23.84
N PRO A 448 12.14 -21.83 24.38
CA PRO A 448 12.37 -22.24 25.77
C PRO A 448 13.81 -22.77 25.99
N HIS A 449 14.79 -21.89 25.80
CA HIS A 449 16.22 -22.17 25.98
C HIS A 449 16.75 -21.32 27.12
N PRO A 450 17.03 -21.92 28.29
CA PRO A 450 17.61 -21.20 29.41
C PRO A 450 18.94 -20.52 29.08
N VAL A 451 19.16 -19.33 29.64
CA VAL A 451 20.40 -18.56 29.48
C VAL A 451 21.03 -18.27 30.83
N GLN A 452 22.34 -18.45 30.92
CA GLN A 452 23.12 -18.17 32.12
C GLN A 452 23.79 -16.81 31.95
N MET A 453 23.37 -15.81 32.72
CA MET A 453 23.78 -14.41 32.55
C MET A 453 24.42 -13.89 33.84
N PRO A 454 25.51 -13.11 33.75
CA PRO A 454 26.11 -12.49 34.94
C PRO A 454 25.15 -11.46 35.55
N ASP A 455 25.16 -11.35 36.86
CA ASP A 455 24.51 -10.29 37.62
C ASP A 455 25.49 -9.14 37.93
N GLU A 456 25.03 -8.14 38.67
CA GLU A 456 25.81 -6.95 39.03
C GLU A 456 27.03 -7.27 39.92
N ASN A 457 27.03 -8.42 40.60
CA ASN A 457 28.12 -8.88 41.46
C ASN A 457 29.09 -9.82 40.71
N GLY A 458 28.82 -10.12 39.44
CA GLY A 458 29.58 -11.07 38.63
C GLY A 458 29.21 -12.54 38.86
N ASP A 459 28.17 -12.81 39.65
CA ASP A 459 27.62 -14.14 39.84
C ASP A 459 26.68 -14.51 38.68
N TYR A 460 26.62 -15.79 38.33
CA TYR A 460 25.82 -16.23 37.19
C TYR A 460 24.41 -16.63 37.61
N ILE A 461 23.42 -15.95 37.03
CA ILE A 461 22.00 -16.22 37.23
C ILE A 461 21.42 -16.96 36.02
N MET A 462 20.72 -18.06 36.29
CA MET A 462 19.94 -18.77 35.27
C MET A 462 18.60 -18.07 35.03
N TRP A 463 18.29 -17.84 33.76
CA TRP A 463 17.02 -17.32 33.27
C TRP A 463 16.31 -18.37 32.41
N PRO A 464 14.99 -18.59 32.57
CA PRO A 464 14.28 -19.64 31.81
C PRO A 464 14.26 -19.44 30.29
N SER A 465 14.34 -18.20 29.81
CA SER A 465 14.53 -17.88 28.39
C SER A 465 15.12 -16.47 28.21
N VAL A 466 15.48 -16.15 26.96
CA VAL A 466 15.86 -14.79 26.55
C VAL A 466 14.77 -13.77 26.89
N GLU A 467 13.49 -14.11 26.69
CA GLU A 467 12.38 -13.21 27.03
C GLU A 467 12.25 -12.93 28.53
N HIS A 468 12.52 -13.92 29.40
CA HIS A 468 12.52 -13.70 30.85
C HIS A 468 13.61 -12.71 31.26
N TYR A 469 14.81 -12.90 30.72
CA TYR A 469 15.93 -11.99 30.95
C TYR A 469 15.60 -10.59 30.47
N TYR A 470 15.14 -10.45 29.22
CA TYR A 470 14.83 -9.15 28.61
C TYR A 470 13.74 -8.38 29.36
N GLN A 471 12.65 -9.03 29.75
CA GLN A 471 11.56 -8.35 30.47
C GLN A 471 11.97 -7.94 31.88
N ALA A 472 12.78 -8.75 32.57
CA ALA A 472 13.26 -8.42 33.91
C ALA A 472 14.25 -7.25 33.90
N HIS A 473 15.10 -7.14 32.87
CA HIS A 473 16.12 -6.09 32.76
C HIS A 473 15.56 -4.68 32.54
N LYS A 474 14.24 -4.55 32.32
CA LYS A 474 13.54 -3.26 32.39
C LYS A 474 13.63 -2.63 33.78
N PHE A 475 13.74 -3.44 34.82
CA PHE A 475 13.62 -3.02 36.22
C PHE A 475 14.96 -3.11 36.98
N ILE A 476 16.08 -3.33 36.29
CA ILE A 476 17.44 -3.45 36.85
C ILE A 476 18.28 -2.26 36.33
N PRO A 477 18.99 -1.47 37.17
CA PRO A 477 19.34 -1.69 38.57
C PRO A 477 18.49 -0.84 39.54
N ALA A 478 17.16 -0.87 39.44
CA ALA A 478 16.36 0.03 40.26
C ALA A 478 16.51 -0.29 41.75
N ASP A 479 17.00 0.67 42.55
CA ASP A 479 17.27 0.57 44.01
C ASP A 479 16.00 0.34 44.87
N ALA A 480 14.84 0.20 44.25
CA ALA A 480 13.57 0.02 44.91
C ALA A 480 13.30 -1.47 45.23
N PRO A 481 12.94 -1.83 46.48
CA PRO A 481 12.53 -3.19 46.84
C PRO A 481 11.44 -3.77 45.92
N LEU A 482 10.53 -2.90 45.45
CA LEU A 482 9.44 -3.25 44.53
C LEU A 482 9.94 -3.71 43.14
N ALA A 483 11.04 -3.13 42.64
CA ALA A 483 11.64 -3.55 41.39
C ALA A 483 12.26 -4.96 41.48
N GLY A 484 12.86 -5.28 42.64
CA GLY A 484 13.32 -6.63 42.94
C GLY A 484 12.18 -7.67 42.93
N GLU A 485 11.00 -7.30 43.45
CA GLU A 485 9.81 -8.16 43.36
C GLU A 485 9.33 -8.36 41.92
N PHE A 486 9.35 -7.31 41.09
CA PHE A 486 8.98 -7.41 39.67
C PHE A 486 9.92 -8.35 38.90
N VAL A 487 11.22 -8.22 39.14
CA VAL A 487 12.25 -9.11 38.56
C VAL A 487 11.98 -10.55 38.96
N GLN A 488 11.72 -10.83 40.24
CA GLN A 488 11.42 -12.19 40.71
C GLN A 488 10.12 -12.73 40.09
N GLN A 489 9.05 -11.92 40.03
CA GLN A 489 7.79 -12.31 39.40
C GLN A 489 7.95 -12.69 37.93
N ILE A 490 8.73 -11.91 37.17
CA ILE A 490 9.03 -12.20 35.77
C ILE A 490 9.87 -13.48 35.66
N LYS A 491 10.87 -13.64 36.54
CA LYS A 491 11.77 -14.80 36.52
C LYS A 491 11.07 -16.13 36.79
N ILE A 492 10.07 -16.15 37.68
CA ILE A 492 9.30 -17.36 38.02
C ILE A 492 8.11 -17.63 37.08
N ALA A 493 7.90 -16.79 36.06
CA ALA A 493 6.86 -17.00 35.07
C ALA A 493 7.00 -18.39 34.43
N LYS A 494 5.87 -19.04 34.11
CA LYS A 494 5.88 -20.43 33.63
C LYS A 494 6.25 -20.55 32.16
N SER A 495 6.21 -19.45 31.43
CA SER A 495 6.46 -19.41 29.99
C SER A 495 7.00 -18.04 29.56
N PRO A 496 7.73 -17.97 28.43
CA PRO A 496 8.15 -16.72 27.82
C PRO A 496 6.98 -15.76 27.52
N GLU A 497 5.84 -16.29 27.12
CA GLU A 497 4.60 -15.54 26.90
C GLU A 497 4.06 -14.90 28.18
N GLU A 498 4.12 -15.64 29.29
CA GLU A 498 3.74 -15.13 30.60
C GLU A 498 4.72 -14.05 31.09
N ALA A 499 6.03 -14.26 30.91
CA ALA A 499 7.06 -13.26 31.23
C ALA A 499 6.86 -11.96 30.42
N ALA A 500 6.62 -12.07 29.11
CA ALA A 500 6.30 -10.94 28.23
C ALA A 500 5.04 -10.19 28.68
N ARG A 501 3.97 -10.92 28.98
CA ARG A 501 2.70 -10.34 29.44
C ARG A 501 2.86 -9.63 30.79
N LEU A 502 3.59 -10.23 31.73
CA LEU A 502 3.86 -9.64 33.04
C LEU A 502 4.73 -8.39 32.92
N GLY A 503 5.87 -8.46 32.23
CA GLY A 503 6.76 -7.31 32.04
C GLY A 503 6.07 -6.13 31.36
N ARG A 504 5.28 -6.37 30.30
CA ARG A 504 4.47 -5.32 29.64
C ARG A 504 3.34 -4.78 30.52
N LYS A 505 2.78 -5.59 31.41
CA LYS A 505 1.76 -5.14 32.37
C LYS A 505 2.40 -4.24 33.43
N LEU A 506 3.50 -4.67 34.03
CA LEU A 506 4.21 -3.93 35.08
C LEU A 506 4.75 -2.59 34.53
N GLN A 507 5.35 -2.58 33.34
CA GLN A 507 5.79 -1.35 32.68
C GLN A 507 4.65 -0.34 32.47
N ARG A 508 3.44 -0.80 32.15
CA ARG A 508 2.28 0.09 31.98
C ARG A 508 1.71 0.59 33.30
N GLN A 509 1.79 -0.22 34.36
CA GLN A 509 1.27 0.13 35.68
C GLN A 509 2.25 0.99 36.48
N HIS A 510 3.54 0.79 36.25
CA HIS A 510 4.66 1.41 36.97
C HIS A 510 5.75 1.88 36.00
N PRO A 511 5.45 2.83 35.09
CA PRO A 511 6.45 3.35 34.16
C PRO A 511 7.66 3.99 34.87
N GLU A 512 7.47 4.53 36.07
CA GLU A 512 8.50 5.11 36.93
C GLU A 512 9.51 4.09 37.46
N MET A 513 9.18 2.80 37.42
CA MET A 513 10.05 1.72 37.87
C MET A 513 10.90 1.13 36.73
N VAL A 514 10.66 1.55 35.49
CA VAL A 514 11.51 1.17 34.35
C VAL A 514 12.78 2.02 34.38
N ARG A 515 13.94 1.39 34.20
CA ARG A 515 15.22 2.09 34.12
C ARG A 515 15.18 3.21 33.08
N GLU A 516 15.76 4.36 33.44
CA GLU A 516 15.67 5.60 32.63
C GLU A 516 16.31 5.46 31.24
N ASP A 517 17.35 4.64 31.13
CA ASP A 517 18.11 4.37 29.91
C ASP A 517 17.55 3.18 29.10
N TRP A 518 16.35 2.68 29.41
CA TRP A 518 15.82 1.47 28.76
C TRP A 518 15.79 1.58 27.23
N ASP A 519 15.40 2.74 26.69
CA ASP A 519 15.33 2.95 25.26
C ASP A 519 16.69 2.90 24.55
N THR A 520 17.78 3.18 25.25
CA THR A 520 19.14 3.09 24.72
C THR A 520 19.74 1.70 24.92
N VAL A 521 19.47 1.02 26.04
CA VAL A 521 20.10 -0.28 26.36
C VAL A 521 19.36 -1.52 25.89
N LYS A 522 18.07 -1.43 25.53
CA LYS A 522 17.24 -2.60 25.17
C LYS A 522 17.84 -3.48 24.07
N ILE A 523 18.55 -2.89 23.12
CA ILE A 523 19.22 -3.62 22.03
C ILE A 523 20.38 -4.46 22.57
N ASP A 524 21.22 -3.88 23.42
CA ASP A 524 22.38 -4.56 24.01
C ASP A 524 21.97 -5.66 25.00
N VAL A 525 20.90 -5.42 25.76
CA VAL A 525 20.31 -6.42 26.67
C VAL A 525 19.82 -7.63 25.87
N MET A 526 19.06 -7.40 24.79
CA MET A 526 18.59 -8.48 23.91
C MET A 526 19.78 -9.22 23.28
N TYR A 527 20.75 -8.47 22.75
CA TYR A 527 21.92 -9.04 22.09
C TYR A 527 22.74 -9.93 23.01
N SER A 528 22.97 -9.51 24.25
CA SER A 528 23.74 -10.26 25.25
C SER A 528 23.07 -11.60 25.57
N ALA A 529 21.75 -11.61 25.72
CA ALA A 529 20.99 -12.83 25.98
C ALA A 529 20.97 -13.79 24.77
N LEU A 530 20.81 -13.25 23.55
CA LEU A 530 20.92 -14.04 22.33
C LEU A 530 22.32 -14.64 22.18
N LYS A 531 23.37 -13.84 22.39
CA LYS A 531 24.76 -14.30 22.33
C LYS A 531 25.02 -15.43 23.32
N CYS A 532 24.52 -15.33 24.55
CA CYS A 532 24.58 -16.41 25.53
C CYS A 532 23.88 -17.67 25.01
N LYS A 533 22.61 -17.57 24.60
CA LYS A 533 21.82 -18.70 24.05
C LYS A 533 22.57 -19.43 22.93
N PHE A 534 23.00 -18.73 21.88
CA PHE A 534 23.65 -19.38 20.74
C PHE A 534 25.09 -19.82 21.03
N SER A 535 25.72 -19.33 22.10
CA SER A 535 27.01 -19.85 22.58
C SER A 535 26.86 -21.11 23.42
N THR A 536 25.77 -21.24 24.18
CA THR A 536 25.48 -22.40 25.03
C THR A 536 25.06 -23.62 24.22
N TYR A 537 24.24 -23.45 23.17
CA TYR A 537 23.63 -24.55 22.43
C TYR A 537 24.26 -24.72 21.03
N SER A 538 25.10 -25.75 20.87
CA SER A 538 25.85 -26.00 19.62
C SER A 538 24.96 -26.26 18.41
N ASN A 539 23.83 -26.93 18.58
CA ASN A 539 22.85 -27.18 17.51
C ASN A 539 22.19 -25.88 17.01
N LEU A 540 21.88 -24.95 17.91
CA LEU A 540 21.33 -23.63 17.57
C LEU A 540 22.38 -22.79 16.84
N LYS A 541 23.63 -22.84 17.31
CA LYS A 541 24.78 -22.20 16.65
C LYS A 541 24.93 -22.68 15.20
N SER A 542 24.94 -24.01 14.99
CA SER A 542 25.04 -24.61 13.66
C SER A 542 23.85 -24.22 12.76
N LEU A 543 22.63 -24.21 13.29
CA LEU A 543 21.46 -23.78 12.54
C LEU A 543 21.56 -22.31 12.13
N LEU A 544 21.98 -21.42 13.02
CA LEU A 544 22.19 -20.00 12.70
C LEU A 544 23.23 -19.84 11.57
N CYS A 545 24.37 -20.53 11.67
CA CYS A 545 25.39 -20.50 10.62
C CYS A 545 24.91 -21.09 9.29
N SER A 546 24.00 -22.08 9.29
CA SER A 546 23.44 -22.65 8.06
C SER A 546 22.61 -21.66 7.25
N THR A 547 22.21 -20.54 7.85
CA THR A 547 21.46 -19.47 7.18
C THR A 547 22.34 -18.42 6.50
N ALA A 548 23.66 -18.63 6.42
CA ALA A 548 24.59 -17.70 5.77
C ALA A 548 24.08 -17.27 4.38
N GLY A 549 24.20 -15.98 4.07
CA GLY A 549 23.65 -15.39 2.84
C GLY A 549 22.14 -15.12 2.84
N CYS A 550 21.38 -15.51 3.87
CA CYS A 550 19.94 -15.22 3.97
C CYS A 550 19.66 -14.05 4.92
N ILE A 551 18.62 -13.26 4.63
CA ILE A 551 18.05 -12.28 5.58
C ILE A 551 17.14 -13.00 6.57
N LEU A 552 17.37 -12.78 7.86
CA LEU A 552 16.50 -13.30 8.92
C LEU A 552 15.45 -12.26 9.28
N VAL A 553 14.16 -12.63 9.24
CA VAL A 553 13.05 -11.75 9.61
C VAL A 553 12.20 -12.40 10.70
N GLU A 554 12.05 -11.71 11.83
CA GLU A 554 11.05 -12.12 12.82
C GLU A 554 9.64 -11.73 12.30
N ALA A 555 8.84 -12.70 11.90
CA ALA A 555 7.52 -12.50 11.29
C ALA A 555 6.41 -12.22 12.32
N SER A 556 6.71 -11.39 13.33
CA SER A 556 5.71 -10.97 14.31
C SER A 556 4.76 -9.93 13.70
N PRO A 557 3.44 -10.21 13.64
CA PRO A 557 2.47 -9.32 12.99
C PRO A 557 2.10 -8.08 13.82
N HIS A 558 2.66 -7.94 15.02
CA HIS A 558 2.25 -6.91 15.98
C HIS A 558 3.44 -6.18 16.62
N ASP A 559 4.66 -6.70 16.48
CA ASP A 559 5.86 -6.07 17.02
C ASP A 559 6.61 -5.36 15.88
N LEU A 560 6.44 -4.04 15.79
CA LEU A 560 7.06 -3.23 14.74
C LEU A 560 8.53 -2.89 15.03
N PHE A 561 9.03 -3.18 16.23
CA PHE A 561 10.42 -2.89 16.59
C PHE A 561 11.29 -4.13 16.41
N TRP A 562 10.94 -5.23 17.08
CA TRP A 562 11.69 -6.48 16.99
C TRP A 562 11.37 -7.26 15.71
N GLY A 563 10.11 -7.18 15.27
CA GLY A 563 9.58 -7.92 14.14
C GLY A 563 9.49 -7.12 12.84
N GLY A 564 9.09 -7.82 11.79
CA GLY A 564 8.87 -7.28 10.45
C GLY A 564 7.45 -6.73 10.21
N GLY A 565 6.52 -6.85 11.16
CA GLY A 565 5.13 -6.43 10.94
C GLY A 565 4.33 -7.38 10.04
N ARG A 566 3.08 -7.05 9.72
CA ARG A 566 2.25 -7.89 8.83
C ARG A 566 2.63 -7.73 7.36
N GLU A 567 2.98 -6.51 6.99
CA GLU A 567 3.19 -6.04 5.63
C GLU A 567 4.67 -5.72 5.34
N GLY A 568 5.58 -5.97 6.29
CA GLY A 568 7.00 -5.61 6.19
C GLY A 568 7.33 -4.23 6.76
N GLU A 569 6.41 -3.62 7.51
CA GLU A 569 6.50 -2.28 8.10
C GLU A 569 7.32 -2.21 9.39
N GLY A 570 7.75 -3.37 9.93
CA GLY A 570 8.54 -3.45 11.16
C GLY A 570 10.06 -3.34 10.92
N LEU A 571 10.79 -2.87 11.94
CA LEU A 571 12.23 -2.58 11.88
C LEU A 571 13.11 -3.85 11.90
N ASN A 572 12.53 -5.00 12.28
CA ASN A 572 13.19 -6.30 12.32
C ASN A 572 14.50 -6.33 13.13
N TYR A 573 14.57 -5.62 14.27
CA TYR A 573 15.78 -5.58 15.08
C TYR A 573 16.21 -6.97 15.56
N LEU A 574 15.30 -7.90 15.78
CA LEU A 574 15.65 -9.26 16.22
C LEU A 574 16.41 -10.01 15.12
N GLY A 575 15.91 -9.95 13.88
CA GLY A 575 16.60 -10.50 12.71
C GLY A 575 17.98 -9.87 12.51
N ARG A 576 18.10 -8.55 12.66
CA ARG A 576 19.38 -7.82 12.56
C ARG A 576 20.41 -8.32 13.59
N LEU A 577 20.00 -8.50 14.85
CA LEU A 577 20.88 -9.00 15.91
C LEU A 577 21.35 -10.43 15.66
N LEU A 578 20.49 -11.29 15.12
CA LEU A 578 20.84 -12.67 14.77
C LEU A 578 21.83 -12.72 13.60
N MET A 579 21.65 -11.88 12.58
CA MET A 579 22.60 -11.76 11.46
C MET A 579 23.95 -11.24 11.95
N LYS A 580 23.98 -10.22 12.81
CA LYS A 580 25.22 -9.75 13.47
C LYS A 580 25.93 -10.89 14.21
N LEU A 581 25.18 -11.65 15.02
CA LEU A 581 25.73 -12.76 15.80
C LEU A 581 26.25 -13.89 14.89
N ARG A 582 25.56 -14.18 13.78
CA ARG A 582 25.98 -15.14 12.76
C ARG A 582 27.37 -14.77 12.21
N SER A 583 27.56 -13.50 11.84
CA SER A 583 28.84 -12.97 11.36
C SER A 583 29.95 -13.12 12.38
N GLU A 584 29.72 -12.68 13.63
CA GLU A 584 30.70 -12.82 14.72
C GLU A 584 31.11 -14.28 14.93
N ILE A 585 30.15 -15.22 14.84
CA ILE A 585 30.45 -16.64 14.99
C ILE A 585 31.30 -17.16 13.82
N MET A 586 30.99 -16.76 12.59
CA MET A 586 31.68 -17.23 11.40
C MET A 586 33.12 -16.67 11.31
N GLU A 587 33.33 -15.42 11.69
CA GLU A 587 34.67 -14.81 11.78
C GLU A 587 35.56 -15.56 12.79
N ASN A 588 35.04 -15.87 13.98
CA ASN A 588 35.76 -16.62 15.02
C ASN A 588 36.07 -18.08 14.65
N THR A 589 35.44 -18.62 13.59
CA THR A 589 35.70 -19.98 13.09
C THR A 589 36.73 -19.97 11.95
N SER A 590 37.05 -18.78 11.41
CA SER A 590 37.91 -18.57 10.23
C SER A 590 39.35 -18.16 10.59
N THR A 591 39.64 -17.83 11.85
CA THR A 591 40.99 -17.62 12.37
C THR A 591 41.61 -18.94 12.83
N PRO A 592 42.70 -19.44 12.21
CA PRO A 592 43.45 -20.56 12.75
C PRO A 592 44.20 -20.11 14.02
N VAL A 593 44.22 -21.00 15.00
CA VAL A 593 44.98 -20.90 16.27
C VAL A 593 46.46 -20.62 16.04
#